data_AF-A0A949Q8K4-F1
#
_entry.id   AF-A0A949Q8K4-F1
#
_cell.length_a   1.000
_cell.length_b   1.000
_cell.length_c   1.000
_cell.angle_alpha   90.00
_cell.angle_beta   90.00
_cell.angle_gamma   90.00
#
_symmetry.space_group_name_H-M   'P 1'
#
loop_
_entity.id
_entity.type
_entity.pdbx_description
1 polymer ?
#
loop_
_entity_poly.entity_id
_entity_poly.type
_entity_poly.pdbx_seq_one_letter_code
_entity_poly.pdbx_strand_id
1 'polypeptide(L)' 'GDAQKFEQAIWKHFWILATQPDSAVREHVRVAQGEAVYKPVSTGQTYELQVENAGGITLTPIIDGEMAKVP' A
#
# COMPACT_ATOMS: atom_id res chain seq x y z
N GLY A 1 -8.99 -23.85 -1.91
CA GLY A 1 -10.06 -23.50 -2.89
C GLY A 1 -9.71 -22.22 -3.62
N ASP A 2 -10.53 -21.76 -4.57
CA ASP A 2 -10.20 -20.59 -5.41
C ASP A 2 -10.04 -19.29 -4.59
N ALA A 3 -10.83 -19.11 -3.52
CA ALA A 3 -10.68 -17.98 -2.59
C ALA A 3 -9.29 -17.92 -1.93
N GLN A 4 -8.73 -19.08 -1.55
CA GLN A 4 -7.41 -19.15 -0.94
C GLN A 4 -6.30 -18.81 -1.93
N LYS A 5 -6.45 -19.21 -3.20
CA LYS A 5 -5.50 -18.86 -4.27
C LYS A 5 -5.54 -17.35 -4.57
N PHE A 6 -6.74 -16.78 -4.60
CA PHE A 6 -6.93 -15.35 -4.76
C PHE A 6 -6.28 -14.56 -3.62
N GLU A 7 -6.57 -14.93 -2.37
CA GLU A 7 -5.96 -14.29 -1.19
C GLU A 7 -4.43 -14.36 -1.22
N GLN A 8 -3.85 -15.54 -1.53
CA GLN A 8 -2.41 -15.68 -1.66
C GLN A 8 -1.81 -14.79 -2.77
N ALA A 9 -2.52 -14.63 -3.89
CA ALA A 9 -2.08 -13.75 -4.97
C ALA A 9 -2.09 -12.28 -4.55
N ILE A 10 -3.11 -11.83 -3.81
CA ILE A 10 -3.16 -10.47 -3.27
C ILE A 10 -2.02 -10.22 -2.29
N TRP A 11 -1.81 -11.14 -1.33
CA TRP A 11 -0.73 -10.99 -0.35
C TRP A 11 0.66 -10.96 -1.00
N LYS A 12 0.89 -11.80 -2.02
CA LYS A 12 2.16 -11.83 -2.75
C LYS A 12 2.48 -10.49 -3.43
N HIS A 13 1.47 -9.74 -3.85
CA HIS A 13 1.63 -8.47 -4.56
C HIS A 13 1.26 -7.25 -3.70
N PHE A 14 1.10 -7.43 -2.39
CA PHE A 14 0.58 -6.39 -1.48
C PHE A 14 1.25 -5.02 -1.69
N TRP A 15 2.58 -4.97 -1.72
CA TRP A 15 3.31 -3.70 -1.86
C TRP A 15 3.13 -3.03 -3.22
N ILE A 16 2.97 -3.81 -4.28
CA ILE A 16 2.66 -3.30 -5.62
C ILE A 16 1.26 -2.69 -5.61
N LEU A 17 0.28 -3.41 -5.05
CA LEU A 17 -1.10 -2.96 -4.94
C LEU A 17 -1.21 -1.70 -4.06
N ALA A 18 -0.41 -1.61 -2.99
CA ALA A 18 -0.40 -0.47 -2.07
C ALA A 18 0.29 0.78 -2.61
N THR A 19 1.05 0.69 -3.70
CA THR A 19 1.85 1.83 -4.22
C THR A 19 1.59 2.16 -5.69
N GLN A 20 0.94 1.27 -6.44
CA GLN A 20 0.63 1.44 -7.86
C GLN A 20 -0.89 1.40 -8.08
N PRO A 21 -1.55 2.56 -8.33
CA PRO A 21 -2.99 2.64 -8.50
C PRO A 21 -3.50 1.76 -9.65
N ASP A 22 -2.81 1.75 -10.79
CA ASP A 22 -3.21 0.98 -11.96
C ASP A 22 -3.26 -0.53 -11.66
N SER A 23 -2.31 -1.01 -10.85
CA SER A 23 -2.28 -2.41 -10.41
C SER A 23 -3.46 -2.71 -9.50
N ALA A 24 -3.79 -1.82 -8.56
CA ALA A 24 -4.95 -1.98 -7.69
C ALA A 24 -6.28 -1.96 -8.47
N VAL A 25 -6.43 -1.04 -9.43
CA VAL A 25 -7.63 -0.95 -10.29
C VAL A 25 -7.83 -2.24 -11.11
N ARG A 26 -6.76 -2.76 -11.72
CA ARG A 26 -6.81 -4.01 -12.51
C ARG A 26 -7.25 -5.21 -11.69
N GLU A 27 -6.82 -5.28 -10.42
CA GLU A 27 -7.12 -6.39 -9.51
C GLU A 27 -8.41 -6.17 -8.70
N HIS A 28 -9.18 -5.11 -9.01
CA HIS A 28 -10.38 -4.70 -8.28
C HIS A 28 -10.14 -4.45 -6.78
N VAL A 29 -8.92 -4.07 -6.40
CA VAL A 29 -8.53 -3.73 -5.03
C VAL A 29 -8.82 -2.26 -4.78
N ARG A 30 -9.71 -1.98 -3.82
CA ARG A 30 -10.06 -0.60 -3.44
C ARG A 30 -9.10 0.01 -2.42
N VAL A 31 -8.61 -0.82 -1.50
CA VAL A 31 -7.76 -0.42 -0.38
C VAL A 31 -6.74 -1.51 -0.14
N ALA A 32 -5.48 -1.11 0.07
CA ALA A 32 -4.42 -1.98 0.56
C ALA A 32 -3.76 -1.30 1.76
N GLN A 33 -4.02 -1.84 2.95
CA GLN A 33 -3.48 -1.37 4.23
C GLN A 33 -2.86 -2.55 4.96
N GLY A 34 -1.74 -2.31 5.63
CA GLY A 34 -1.06 -3.32 6.43
C GLY A 34 -0.07 -2.68 7.40
N GLU A 35 0.09 -3.31 8.55
CA GLU A 35 1.15 -3.01 9.50
C GLU A 35 2.31 -3.97 9.27
N ALA A 36 3.52 -3.43 9.13
CA ALA A 36 4.71 -4.21 8.89
C ALA A 36 5.92 -3.56 9.56
N VAL A 37 6.90 -4.39 9.96
CA VAL A 37 8.17 -3.91 10.51
C VAL A 37 9.04 -3.20 9.47
N TYR A 38 8.73 -3.37 8.18
CA TYR A 38 9.37 -2.66 7.08
C TYR A 38 8.40 -2.47 5.91
N LYS A 39 8.63 -1.41 5.11
CA LYS A 39 7.99 -1.14 3.82
C LYS A 39 9.08 -0.97 2.76
N PRO A 40 9.04 -1.71 1.63
CA PRO A 40 9.96 -1.50 0.53
C PRO A 40 9.67 -0.15 -0.11
N VAL A 41 10.62 0.78 0.02
CA VAL A 41 10.59 2.11 -0.61
C VAL A 41 11.56 2.13 -1.78
N SER A 42 11.21 2.86 -2.84
CA SER A 42 12.05 3.01 -4.04
C SER A 42 12.48 4.47 -4.23
N THR A 43 13.66 4.68 -4.81
CA THR A 43 14.13 6.01 -5.19
C THR A 43 13.13 6.70 -6.11
N GLY A 44 12.85 7.99 -5.83
CA GLY A 44 11.92 8.79 -6.62
C GLY A 44 10.44 8.67 -6.20
N GLN A 45 10.11 7.75 -5.29
CA GLN A 45 8.77 7.73 -4.68
C GLN A 45 8.68 8.77 -3.57
N THR A 46 7.54 9.46 -3.50
CA THR A 46 7.25 10.42 -2.44
C THR A 46 6.15 9.87 -1.54
N TYR A 47 6.30 10.11 -0.25
CA TYR A 47 5.37 9.68 0.78
C TYR A 47 5.09 10.84 1.72
N GLU A 48 3.87 10.93 2.20
CA GLU A 48 3.59 11.61 3.46
C GLU A 48 3.97 10.67 4.62
N LEU A 49 4.72 11.21 5.57
CA LEU A 49 5.14 10.54 6.80
C LEU A 49 4.38 11.15 7.98
N GLN A 50 3.57 10.34 8.64
CA GLN A 50 2.96 10.68 9.93
C GLN A 50 3.67 9.91 11.05
N VAL A 51 4.08 10.63 12.09
CA VAL A 51 4.73 10.07 13.28
C VAL A 51 3.86 10.35 14.49
N GLU A 52 3.56 9.30 15.26
CA GLU A 52 2.76 9.39 16.48
C GLU A 52 3.67 9.38 17.71
N ASN A 53 3.26 10.07 18.77
CA ASN A 53 4.01 10.09 20.04
C ASN A 53 4.18 8.70 20.67
N ALA A 54 3.27 7.76 20.36
CA ALA A 54 3.37 6.36 20.77
C ALA A 54 4.46 5.57 20.01
N GLY A 55 5.15 6.20 19.06
CA GLY A 55 6.18 5.58 18.22
C GLY A 55 5.66 4.98 16.92
N GLY A 56 4.37 5.16 16.62
CA GLY A 56 3.76 4.73 15.35
C GLY A 56 4.29 5.55 14.17
N ILE A 57 4.50 4.88 13.04
CA ILE A 57 4.90 5.50 11.77
C ILE A 57 3.93 5.03 10.68
N THR A 58 3.30 6.00 10.01
CA THR A 58 2.43 5.76 8.86
C THR A 58 3.04 6.41 7.63
N LEU A 59 3.13 5.65 6.54
CA LEU A 59 3.66 6.08 5.25
C LEU A 59 2.59 6.01 4.16
N THR A 60 2.06 7.17 3.77
CA THR A 60 1.04 7.28 2.73
C THR A 60 1.69 7.69 1.41
N PRO A 61 1.60 6.89 0.33
CA PRO A 61 2.15 7.28 -0.97
C PRO A 61 1.53 8.58 -1.49
N ILE A 62 2.34 9.44 -2.12
CA ILE A 62 1.85 10.59 -2.90
C ILE A 62 1.93 10.22 -4.38
N ILE A 63 0.80 10.32 -5.06
CA ILE A 63 0.58 9.86 -6.43
C ILE A 63 -0.06 11.03 -7.18
N ASP A 64 0.57 11.48 -8.27
CA ASP A 64 0.13 12.63 -9.06
C ASP A 64 -0.12 13.92 -8.24
N GLY A 65 0.63 14.08 -7.14
CA GLY A 65 0.53 15.22 -6.22
C GLY A 65 -0.56 15.08 -5.16
N GLU A 66 -1.32 13.99 -5.15
CA GLU A 66 -2.34 13.69 -4.14
C GLU A 66 -1.91 12.52 -3.26
N MET A 67 -2.29 12.53 -1.98
CA MET A 67 -2.11 11.34 -1.16
C MET A 67 -3.00 10.21 -1.67
N ALA A 68 -2.43 9.01 -1.77
CA ALA A 68 -3.22 7.80 -1.99
C ALA A 68 -4.32 7.75 -0.93
N LYS A 69 -5.57 7.57 -1.37
CA LYS A 69 -6.73 7.63 -0.47
C LYS A 69 -6.53 6.65 0.69
N VAL A 70 -6.31 7.22 1.87
CA VAL A 70 -6.44 6.51 3.14
C VAL A 70 -7.95 6.43 3.41
N PRO A 71 -8.50 5.27 3.78
CA PRO A 71 -9.91 5.13 4.17
C PRO A 71 -10.29 6.05 5.32
#